data_AF-A0A835IWE9-F1
#
_entry.id   AF-A0A835IWE9-F1
#
_cell.length_a   1.000
_cell.length_b   1.000
_cell.length_c   1.000
_cell.angle_alpha   90.00
_cell.angle_beta   90.00
_cell.angle_gamma   90.00
#
_symmetry.space_group_name_H-M   'P 1'
#
loop_
_entity.id
_entity.type
_entity.pdbx_description
1 polymer ?
#
loop_
_entity_poly.entity_id
_entity_poly.type
_entity_poly.pdbx_seq_one_letter_code
_entity_poly.pdbx_strand_id
1 'polypeptide(L)'
;MAIKDSVLANQDPWRKVDNAIVESILARLPVADFFRCQAVCRRWESVICSPTFKKATKEFSNRLPWFFMLGIKFPSNVVYDMEVDKWRHICLQIHSDAGIPSIPLAASNGLMCCVSRTGMLFVCNPLNGSARNIDVVFGTEWFKAITMHARGSSYEVCEICWMVNFSLHDIYSSLSNNWTEFPLTVICFDPNYVESNNLVAGNMLHAGEMLLPAHRINVEWAPTREIEGVTTFNSSGDLMVYYLEPSGQLVGCNTNKKIAIIYPPPVIHGQACSFDLAECHGRILILLLMEENRAETLRVWEFHCQEKRWNNIAAMPLEMSQGYNGLNTEITCTGCGDYIMVCLSSMEYNFTMTVVFNIVENTWKELPACLDPNCGHPKRLLSAFSFVPNIEDRA
;
A
#
# COMPACT_ATOMS: atom_id res chain seq x y z
N MET A 1 -55.32 -44.21 4.66
CA MET A 1 -53.90 -44.59 4.50
C MET A 1 -53.08 -43.31 4.54
N ALA A 2 -52.70 -42.88 5.74
CA ALA A 2 -51.91 -41.67 5.95
C ALA A 2 -50.43 -42.03 5.78
N ILE A 3 -49.78 -41.45 4.78
CA ILE A 3 -48.34 -41.60 4.56
C ILE A 3 -47.61 -40.75 5.60
N LYS A 4 -46.69 -41.41 6.31
CA LYS A 4 -45.75 -40.84 7.27
C LYS A 4 -44.77 -39.92 6.53
N ASP A 5 -45.04 -38.62 6.50
CA ASP A 5 -44.06 -37.61 6.06
C ASP A 5 -43.65 -36.70 7.23
N SER A 6 -43.22 -37.29 8.36
CA SER A 6 -42.84 -36.52 9.55
C SER A 6 -41.42 -36.76 10.10
N VAL A 7 -40.45 -37.25 9.31
CA VAL A 7 -39.10 -37.54 9.85
C VAL A 7 -37.90 -37.02 9.01
N LEU A 8 -38.09 -36.34 7.88
CA LEU A 8 -36.93 -35.87 7.08
C LEU A 8 -36.65 -34.36 7.13
N ALA A 9 -37.32 -33.61 8.00
CA ALA A 9 -36.90 -32.26 8.32
C ALA A 9 -35.87 -32.28 9.47
N ASN A 10 -34.67 -31.77 9.20
CA ASN A 10 -33.81 -31.11 10.19
C ASN A 10 -32.71 -31.92 10.92
N GLN A 11 -31.98 -32.79 10.22
CA GLN A 11 -30.63 -33.15 10.66
C GLN A 11 -29.60 -32.37 9.85
N ASP A 12 -29.22 -31.19 10.35
CA ASP A 12 -28.02 -30.49 9.90
C ASP A 12 -26.82 -31.46 10.00
N PRO A 13 -26.25 -31.91 8.87
CA PRO A 13 -25.19 -32.93 8.86
C PRO A 13 -23.93 -32.45 9.59
N TRP A 14 -23.76 -31.14 9.75
CA TRP A 14 -22.64 -30.55 10.49
C TRP A 14 -22.73 -30.80 11.98
N ARG A 15 -23.91 -31.04 12.57
CA ARG A 15 -24.08 -31.25 14.03
C ARG A 15 -23.20 -32.35 14.62
N LYS A 16 -22.77 -33.32 13.81
CA LYS A 16 -21.93 -34.45 14.26
C LYS A 16 -20.43 -34.17 14.18
N VAL A 17 -20.01 -33.12 13.47
CA VAL A 17 -18.61 -32.73 13.34
C VAL A 17 -18.22 -31.88 14.55
N ASP A 18 -17.05 -32.08 15.13
CA ASP A 18 -16.54 -31.27 16.26
C ASP A 18 -16.30 -29.82 15.82
N ASN A 19 -16.51 -28.85 16.72
CA ASN A 19 -16.15 -27.45 16.49
C ASN A 19 -14.67 -27.27 16.16
N ALA A 20 -13.77 -28.06 16.75
CA ALA A 20 -12.34 -27.99 16.42
C ALA A 20 -12.06 -28.33 14.95
N ILE A 21 -12.80 -29.29 14.39
CA ILE A 21 -12.69 -29.67 12.97
C ILE A 21 -13.30 -28.57 12.09
N VAL A 22 -14.49 -28.06 12.44
CA VAL A 22 -15.12 -26.95 11.71
C VAL A 22 -14.22 -25.72 11.71
N GLU A 23 -13.63 -25.39 12.86
CA GLU A 23 -12.67 -24.30 13.02
C GLU A 23 -11.46 -24.48 12.10
N SER A 24 -10.85 -25.66 12.09
CA SER A 24 -9.70 -25.96 11.21
C SER A 24 -10.04 -25.89 9.73
N ILE A 25 -11.23 -26.36 9.32
CA ILE A 25 -11.70 -26.27 7.94
C ILE A 25 -11.88 -24.81 7.54
N LEU A 26 -12.63 -24.05 8.34
CA LEU A 26 -12.91 -22.65 8.06
C LEU A 26 -11.64 -21.81 8.07
N ALA A 27 -10.69 -22.07 8.97
CA ALA A 27 -9.46 -21.29 9.11
C ALA A 27 -8.52 -21.42 7.91
N ARG A 28 -8.73 -22.43 7.05
CA ARG A 28 -7.99 -22.65 5.80
C ARG A 28 -8.63 -22.00 4.57
N LEU A 29 -9.87 -21.53 4.68
CA LEU A 29 -10.51 -20.82 3.57
C LEU A 29 -9.89 -19.43 3.39
N PRO A 30 -9.97 -18.83 2.19
CA PRO A 30 -9.61 -17.42 1.99
C PRO A 30 -10.43 -16.49 2.89
N VAL A 31 -9.83 -15.39 3.34
CA VAL A 31 -10.46 -14.48 4.32
C VAL A 31 -11.79 -13.90 3.82
N ALA A 32 -11.88 -13.61 2.52
CA ALA A 32 -13.10 -13.14 1.89
C ALA A 32 -14.29 -14.10 2.05
N ASP A 33 -14.02 -15.40 2.20
CA ASP A 33 -15.06 -16.42 2.30
C ASP A 33 -15.57 -16.58 3.73
N PHE A 34 -14.87 -16.02 4.75
CA PHE A 34 -15.33 -16.04 6.13
C PHE A 34 -16.67 -15.33 6.30
N PHE A 35 -16.84 -14.16 5.66
CA PHE A 35 -18.09 -13.39 5.71
C PHE A 35 -19.27 -14.17 5.10
N ARG A 36 -19.02 -14.95 4.05
CA ARG A 36 -20.03 -15.83 3.44
C ARG A 36 -20.34 -17.01 4.35
N CYS A 37 -19.32 -17.57 5.00
CA CYS A 37 -19.46 -18.69 5.93
C CYS A 37 -20.27 -18.31 7.18
N GLN A 38 -20.17 -17.06 7.66
CA GLN A 38 -21.00 -16.57 8.77
C GLN A 38 -22.50 -16.64 8.44
N ALA A 39 -22.88 -16.44 7.18
CA ALA A 39 -24.28 -16.47 6.74
C ALA A 39 -24.85 -17.89 6.58
N VAL A 40 -24.02 -18.95 6.67
CA VAL A 40 -24.46 -20.34 6.47
C VAL A 40 -25.34 -20.84 7.61
N CYS A 41 -24.88 -20.70 8.85
CA CYS A 41 -25.66 -21.03 10.04
C CYS A 41 -25.11 -20.35 11.31
N ARG A 42 -25.94 -20.20 12.35
CA ARG A 42 -25.55 -19.61 13.65
C ARG A 42 -24.34 -20.29 14.29
N ARG A 43 -24.13 -21.58 14.02
CA ARG A 43 -22.97 -22.31 14.54
C ARG A 43 -21.68 -21.85 13.87
N TRP A 44 -21.67 -21.70 12.55
CA TRP A 44 -20.49 -21.22 11.81
C TRP A 44 -20.19 -19.78 12.17
N GLU A 45 -21.22 -18.93 12.27
CA GLU A 45 -21.10 -17.57 12.81
C GLU A 45 -20.42 -17.58 14.20
N SER A 46 -20.89 -18.42 15.13
CA SER A 46 -20.30 -18.55 16.46
C SER A 46 -18.86 -19.03 16.44
N VAL A 47 -18.50 -19.97 15.56
CA VAL A 47 -17.12 -20.46 15.41
C VAL A 47 -16.22 -19.35 14.86
N ILE A 48 -16.62 -18.67 13.79
CA ILE A 48 -15.83 -17.61 13.14
C ILE A 48 -15.61 -16.42 14.10
N CYS A 49 -16.60 -16.11 14.92
CA CYS A 49 -16.49 -15.04 15.92
C CYS A 49 -15.67 -15.45 17.17
N SER A 50 -15.33 -16.72 17.33
CA SER A 50 -14.63 -17.23 18.52
C SER A 50 -13.16 -16.79 18.56
N PRO A 51 -12.57 -16.61 19.76
CA PRO A 51 -11.13 -16.32 19.89
C PRO A 51 -10.23 -17.46 19.38
N THR A 52 -10.66 -18.72 19.49
CA THR A 52 -9.90 -19.89 19.04
C THR A 52 -9.76 -19.91 17.53
N PHE A 53 -10.86 -19.68 16.80
CA PHE A 53 -10.83 -19.57 15.34
C PHE A 53 -9.87 -18.49 14.89
N LYS A 54 -9.96 -17.32 15.50
CA LYS A 54 -9.13 -16.19 15.12
C LYS A 54 -7.62 -16.49 15.32
N LYS A 55 -7.25 -17.13 16.43
CA LYS A 55 -5.90 -17.66 16.65
C LYS A 55 -5.52 -18.72 15.59
N ALA A 56 -6.41 -19.65 15.29
CA ALA A 56 -6.19 -20.69 14.28
C ALA A 56 -5.91 -20.08 12.89
N THR A 57 -6.59 -18.99 12.50
CA THR A 57 -6.32 -18.33 11.22
C THR A 57 -4.88 -17.81 11.12
N LYS A 58 -4.25 -17.38 12.22
CA LYS A 58 -2.82 -17.01 12.25
C LYS A 58 -1.89 -18.22 12.15
N GLU A 59 -2.22 -19.31 12.85
CA GLU A 59 -1.39 -20.52 12.85
C GLU A 59 -1.38 -21.25 11.49
N PHE A 60 -2.48 -21.18 10.74
CA PHE A 60 -2.63 -21.88 9.46
C PHE A 60 -2.25 -21.04 8.24
N SER A 61 -1.77 -19.81 8.39
CA SER A 61 -1.65 -18.91 7.26
C SER A 61 -0.26 -18.37 6.95
N ASN A 62 0.28 -18.85 5.83
CA ASN A 62 1.09 -18.02 4.95
C ASN A 62 0.13 -17.31 3.97
N ARG A 63 -0.68 -16.36 4.47
CA ARG A 63 -1.62 -15.63 3.61
C ARG A 63 -0.83 -14.80 2.58
N LEU A 64 -1.29 -14.81 1.34
CA LEU A 64 -0.82 -13.86 0.34
C LEU A 64 -1.53 -12.51 0.51
N PRO A 65 -0.89 -11.39 0.12
CA PRO A 65 -1.46 -10.07 0.34
C PRO A 65 -2.70 -9.81 -0.49
N TRP A 66 -3.53 -8.89 -0.02
CA TRP A 66 -4.55 -8.24 -0.82
C TRP A 66 -4.05 -6.87 -1.28
N PHE A 67 -4.36 -6.52 -2.51
CA PHE A 67 -4.13 -5.18 -3.05
C PHE A 67 -5.48 -4.48 -3.21
N PHE A 68 -5.79 -3.54 -2.31
CA PHE A 68 -6.99 -2.71 -2.43
C PHE A 68 -6.78 -1.64 -3.48
N MET A 69 -7.64 -1.62 -4.50
CA MET A 69 -7.46 -0.76 -5.65
C MET A 69 -8.23 0.54 -5.51
N LEU A 70 -7.57 1.66 -5.74
CA LEU A 70 -8.22 2.92 -6.04
C LEU A 70 -8.45 3.05 -7.54
N GLY A 71 -9.62 3.52 -7.92
CA GLY A 71 -9.93 3.84 -9.32
C GLY A 71 -10.47 5.25 -9.46
N ILE A 72 -10.61 5.73 -10.70
CA ILE A 72 -11.04 7.11 -11.03
C ILE A 72 -12.44 7.46 -10.52
N LYS A 73 -13.25 6.46 -10.20
CA LYS A 73 -14.56 6.63 -9.54
C LYS A 73 -14.47 6.04 -8.13
N PHE A 74 -14.62 6.88 -7.11
CA PHE A 74 -14.64 6.52 -5.69
C PHE A 74 -15.82 5.61 -5.30
N PRO A 75 -15.67 4.74 -4.29
CA PRO A 75 -14.57 3.79 -4.10
C PRO A 75 -14.77 2.58 -5.03
N SER A 76 -13.68 1.98 -5.52
CA SER A 76 -13.81 0.82 -6.41
C SER A 76 -14.41 -0.40 -5.69
N ASN A 77 -14.22 -0.49 -4.36
CA ASN A 77 -14.54 -1.66 -3.53
C ASN A 77 -13.99 -2.95 -4.15
N VAL A 78 -12.81 -2.84 -4.77
CA VAL A 78 -12.12 -3.94 -5.44
C VAL A 78 -10.82 -4.22 -4.72
N VAL A 79 -10.59 -5.50 -4.43
CA VAL A 79 -9.28 -6.01 -4.08
C VAL A 79 -8.82 -7.01 -5.14
N TYR A 80 -7.53 -7.05 -5.40
CA TYR A 80 -6.91 -8.23 -5.99
C TYR A 80 -6.50 -9.17 -4.87
N ASP A 81 -7.09 -10.37 -4.87
CA ASP A 81 -6.79 -11.42 -3.89
C ASP A 81 -5.71 -12.35 -4.47
N MET A 82 -4.48 -12.19 -3.99
CA MET A 82 -3.34 -12.98 -4.46
C MET A 82 -3.47 -14.47 -4.10
N GLU A 83 -4.28 -14.85 -3.10
CA GLU A 83 -4.45 -16.27 -2.73
C GLU A 83 -5.20 -17.07 -3.79
N VAL A 84 -6.15 -16.41 -4.47
CA VAL A 84 -7.00 -17.05 -5.49
C VAL A 84 -6.79 -16.48 -6.88
N ASP A 85 -5.85 -15.55 -7.02
CA ASP A 85 -5.44 -14.92 -8.28
C ASP A 85 -6.60 -14.21 -9.01
N LYS A 86 -7.49 -13.53 -8.26
CA LYS A 86 -8.72 -12.94 -8.82
C LYS A 86 -9.08 -11.59 -8.22
N TRP A 87 -9.74 -10.78 -9.04
CA TRP A 87 -10.49 -9.61 -8.59
C TRP A 87 -11.67 -10.04 -7.71
N ARG A 88 -11.82 -9.38 -6.56
CA ARG A 88 -13.00 -9.51 -5.70
C ARG A 88 -13.62 -8.14 -5.47
N HIS A 89 -14.94 -8.06 -5.67
CA HIS A 89 -15.74 -6.90 -5.26
C HIS A 89 -16.20 -7.14 -3.82
N ILE A 90 -15.62 -6.40 -2.87
CA ILE A 90 -15.84 -6.58 -1.43
C ILE A 90 -16.28 -5.25 -0.83
N CYS A 91 -17.34 -5.28 -0.03
CA CYS A 91 -17.78 -4.13 0.75
C CYS A 91 -16.92 -4.01 2.01
N LEU A 92 -15.80 -3.29 1.91
CA LEU A 92 -14.97 -2.97 3.06
C LEU A 92 -15.66 -1.96 3.96
N GLN A 93 -15.50 -2.13 5.27
CA GLN A 93 -16.12 -1.30 6.31
C GLN A 93 -15.28 -0.03 6.57
N ILE A 94 -14.89 0.66 5.50
CA ILE A 94 -14.17 1.94 5.60
C ILE A 94 -15.20 3.02 5.92
N HIS A 95 -14.96 3.80 6.97
CA HIS A 95 -15.86 4.86 7.40
C HIS A 95 -16.15 5.81 6.23
N SER A 96 -17.41 6.24 6.12
CA SER A 96 -17.87 7.17 5.09
C SER A 96 -18.65 8.29 5.76
N ASP A 97 -18.36 9.53 5.39
CA ASP A 97 -19.04 10.71 5.92
C ASP A 97 -20.03 11.25 4.87
N ALA A 98 -21.29 11.42 5.26
CA ALA A 98 -22.39 11.83 4.38
C ALA A 98 -22.49 11.01 3.07
N GLY A 99 -22.16 9.72 3.11
CA GLY A 99 -22.18 8.82 1.95
C GLY A 99 -20.97 8.96 1.01
N ILE A 100 -19.97 9.75 1.38
CA ILE A 100 -18.72 9.92 0.64
C ILE A 100 -17.63 9.08 1.32
N PRO A 101 -16.95 8.20 0.59
CA PRO A 101 -15.94 7.33 1.18
C PRO A 101 -14.70 8.12 1.60
N SER A 102 -14.08 7.69 2.69
CA SER A 102 -12.74 8.13 3.05
C SER A 102 -11.68 7.62 2.08
N ILE A 103 -10.57 8.35 2.01
CA ILE A 103 -9.48 8.10 1.07
C ILE A 103 -8.36 7.39 1.83
N PRO A 104 -7.92 6.19 1.42
CA PRO A 104 -6.74 5.58 1.99
C PRO A 104 -5.48 6.33 1.57
N LEU A 105 -4.57 6.51 2.52
CA LEU A 105 -3.29 7.20 2.35
C LEU A 105 -2.09 6.29 2.60
N ALA A 106 -2.25 5.27 3.44
CA ALA A 106 -1.24 4.23 3.69
C ALA A 106 -1.91 2.94 4.18
N ALA A 107 -1.22 1.81 4.04
CA ALA A 107 -1.68 0.52 4.57
C ALA A 107 -0.51 -0.31 5.12
N SER A 108 -0.76 -1.13 6.14
CA SER A 108 0.22 -2.07 6.70
C SER A 108 -0.45 -3.19 7.49
N ASN A 109 -0.04 -4.45 7.29
CA ASN A 109 -0.39 -5.64 8.09
C ASN A 109 -1.89 -5.81 8.48
N GLY A 110 -2.82 -5.31 7.67
CA GLY A 110 -4.27 -5.44 7.92
C GLY A 110 -4.97 -4.15 8.33
N LEU A 111 -4.22 -3.07 8.59
CA LEU A 111 -4.73 -1.74 8.89
C LEU A 111 -4.54 -0.80 7.70
N MET A 112 -5.43 0.19 7.60
CA MET A 112 -5.37 1.28 6.63
C MET A 112 -5.46 2.61 7.35
N CYS A 113 -4.58 3.55 7.00
CA CYS A 113 -4.69 4.95 7.37
C CYS A 113 -5.49 5.67 6.30
N CYS A 114 -6.57 6.35 6.71
CA CYS A 114 -7.51 7.01 5.81
C CYS A 114 -7.80 8.43 6.28
N VAL A 115 -8.10 9.30 5.32
CA VAL A 115 -8.58 10.66 5.57
C VAL A 115 -10.04 10.78 5.16
N SER A 116 -10.87 11.39 6.02
CA SER A 116 -12.25 11.73 5.70
C SER A 116 -12.33 12.96 4.78
N ARG A 117 -13.52 13.23 4.24
CA ARG A 117 -13.78 14.47 3.52
C ARG A 117 -13.60 15.73 4.38
N THR A 118 -13.82 15.61 5.69
CA THR A 118 -13.62 16.70 6.65
C THR A 118 -12.15 16.93 7.00
N GLY A 119 -11.22 16.18 6.39
CA GLY A 119 -9.79 16.26 6.67
C GLY A 119 -9.38 15.52 7.94
N MET A 120 -10.24 14.66 8.47
CA MET A 120 -9.97 13.93 9.70
C MET A 120 -9.23 12.63 9.39
N LEU A 121 -8.06 12.45 9.99
CA LEU A 121 -7.26 11.25 9.82
C LEU A 121 -7.68 10.18 10.83
N PHE A 122 -7.75 8.94 10.38
CA PHE A 122 -8.05 7.79 11.21
C PHE A 122 -7.38 6.54 10.67
N VAL A 123 -7.09 5.60 11.55
CA VAL A 123 -6.66 4.26 11.17
C VAL A 123 -7.85 3.32 11.34
N CYS A 124 -8.04 2.41 10.40
CA CYS A 124 -9.12 1.42 10.46
C CYS A 124 -8.65 0.03 10.04
N ASN A 125 -9.37 -0.99 10.51
CA ASN A 125 -9.34 -2.31 9.91
C ASN A 125 -10.55 -2.41 8.95
N PRO A 126 -10.32 -2.45 7.63
CA PRO A 126 -11.40 -2.44 6.64
C PRO A 126 -12.24 -3.73 6.63
N LEU A 127 -11.78 -4.81 7.27
CA LEU A 127 -12.50 -6.10 7.32
C LEU A 127 -13.53 -6.17 8.43
N ASN A 128 -13.24 -5.55 9.58
CA ASN A 128 -14.11 -5.61 10.76
C ASN A 128 -14.73 -4.25 11.14
N GLY A 129 -14.31 -3.17 10.48
CA GLY A 129 -14.84 -1.81 10.69
C GLY A 129 -14.35 -1.11 11.95
N SER A 130 -13.40 -1.70 12.70
CA SER A 130 -12.75 -0.99 13.80
C SER A 130 -12.02 0.23 13.25
N ALA A 131 -12.20 1.38 13.88
CA ALA A 131 -11.55 2.62 13.48
C ALA A 131 -11.15 3.41 14.73
N ARG A 132 -9.99 4.06 14.67
CA ARG A 132 -9.49 4.99 15.67
C ARG A 132 -9.06 6.27 14.98
N ASN A 133 -9.60 7.37 15.47
CA ASN A 133 -9.22 8.70 15.03
C ASN A 133 -7.82 9.04 15.53
N ILE A 134 -7.01 9.63 14.67
CA ILE A 134 -5.72 10.19 15.03
C ILE A 134 -5.84 11.69 14.79
N ASP A 135 -5.99 12.44 15.88
CA ASP A 135 -6.17 13.89 15.80
C ASP A 135 -4.94 14.49 15.11
N VAL A 136 -5.13 15.09 13.94
CA VAL A 136 -4.07 15.78 13.19
C VAL A 136 -4.49 17.23 12.99
N VAL A 137 -3.56 18.14 13.25
CA VAL A 137 -3.68 19.53 12.85
C VAL A 137 -3.26 19.61 11.38
N PHE A 138 -4.19 19.40 10.45
CA PHE A 138 -3.92 19.61 9.03
C PHE A 138 -3.78 21.11 8.75
N GLY A 139 -2.54 21.59 8.69
CA GLY A 139 -2.21 22.83 7.99
C GLY A 139 -2.51 22.66 6.49
N THR A 140 -3.13 23.66 5.87
CA THR A 140 -3.66 23.61 4.50
C THR A 140 -2.65 23.96 3.40
N GLU A 141 -1.36 24.17 3.73
CA GLU A 141 -0.39 24.78 2.81
C GLU A 141 0.85 23.92 2.47
N TRP A 142 0.88 22.64 2.85
CA TRP A 142 2.09 21.80 2.74
C TRP A 142 1.84 20.54 1.92
N PHE A 143 2.86 20.05 1.22
CA PHE A 143 2.88 18.69 0.69
C PHE A 143 3.18 17.72 1.85
N LYS A 144 2.37 16.67 1.99
CA LYS A 144 2.45 15.73 3.13
C LYS A 144 2.53 14.28 2.70
N ALA A 145 3.62 13.60 2.95
CA ALA A 145 3.63 12.14 2.82
C ALA A 145 3.12 11.49 4.10
N ILE A 146 2.29 10.46 3.94
CA ILE A 146 1.87 9.61 5.04
C ILE A 146 2.36 8.20 4.75
N THR A 147 2.99 7.59 5.75
CA THR A 147 3.31 6.16 5.74
C THR A 147 2.96 5.56 7.09
N MET A 148 2.77 4.25 7.13
CA MET A 148 2.42 3.57 8.36
C MET A 148 3.16 2.25 8.51
N HIS A 149 3.36 1.90 9.77
CA HIS A 149 3.83 0.59 10.17
C HIS A 149 2.84 0.00 11.16
N ALA A 150 2.32 -1.20 10.89
CA ALA A 150 1.45 -1.91 11.82
C ALA A 150 2.07 -3.25 12.22
N ARG A 151 1.94 -3.57 13.51
CA ARG A 151 2.35 -4.84 14.10
C ARG A 151 1.27 -5.31 15.07
N GLY A 152 0.44 -6.24 14.60
CA GLY A 152 -0.76 -6.66 15.33
C GLY A 152 -1.71 -5.48 15.55
N SER A 153 -2.13 -5.26 16.79
CA SER A 153 -3.01 -4.14 17.16
C SER A 153 -2.28 -2.83 17.47
N SER A 154 -0.95 -2.80 17.37
CA SER A 154 -0.16 -1.57 17.51
C SER A 154 0.31 -1.09 16.16
N TYR A 155 0.26 0.21 15.95
CA TYR A 155 0.73 0.86 14.74
C TYR A 155 1.36 2.23 15.04
N GLU A 156 2.16 2.66 14.10
CA GLU A 156 2.79 3.97 14.04
C GLU A 156 2.48 4.60 12.67
N VAL A 157 2.11 5.88 12.68
CA VAL A 157 1.86 6.66 11.46
C VAL A 157 2.90 7.75 11.40
N CYS A 158 3.65 7.82 10.31
CA CYS A 158 4.63 8.87 10.08
C CYS A 158 4.08 9.84 9.04
N GLU A 159 4.06 11.11 9.42
CA GLU A 159 3.73 12.24 8.58
C GLU A 159 5.04 12.98 8.25
N ILE A 160 5.26 13.23 6.97
CA ILE A 160 6.44 13.95 6.45
C ILE A 160 5.91 15.17 5.71
N CYS A 161 6.18 16.37 6.23
CA CYS A 161 5.76 17.62 5.61
C CYS A 161 6.96 18.27 4.93
N TRP A 162 6.82 18.65 3.65
CA TRP A 162 7.85 19.43 2.96
C TRP A 162 7.58 20.92 3.04
N MET A 163 8.60 21.67 3.45
CA MET A 163 8.65 23.12 3.34
C MET A 163 9.83 23.54 2.47
N VAL A 164 9.81 24.80 2.01
CA VAL A 164 10.79 25.36 1.05
C VAL A 164 12.26 25.09 1.44
N ASN A 165 12.56 25.00 2.74
CA ASN A 165 13.93 24.90 3.26
C ASN A 165 14.20 23.66 4.14
N PHE A 166 13.19 22.89 4.53
CA PHE A 166 13.36 21.70 5.37
C PHE A 166 12.11 20.82 5.34
N SER A 167 12.26 19.56 5.75
CA SER A 167 11.16 18.65 6.02
C SER A 167 10.90 18.53 7.53
N LEU A 168 9.62 18.44 7.90
CA LEU A 168 9.16 18.14 9.25
C LEU A 168 8.69 16.70 9.31
N HIS A 169 9.00 16.03 10.42
CA HIS A 169 8.69 14.62 10.63
C HIS A 169 7.95 14.44 11.94
N ASP A 170 6.71 14.01 11.84
CA ASP A 170 5.84 13.72 12.97
C ASP A 170 5.50 12.24 12.98
N ILE A 171 5.59 11.61 14.15
CA ILE A 171 5.24 10.20 14.31
C ILE A 171 4.18 10.07 15.38
N TYR A 172 3.04 9.53 14.99
CA TYR A 172 2.01 9.07 15.89
C TYR A 172 2.28 7.64 16.32
N SER A 173 2.18 7.36 17.62
CA SER A 173 2.18 5.99 18.13
C SER A 173 0.85 5.66 18.80
N SER A 174 0.22 4.57 18.36
CA SER A 174 -1.02 4.04 18.94
C SER A 174 -0.88 3.59 20.40
N LEU A 175 0.35 3.31 20.86
CA LEU A 175 0.65 2.87 22.22
C LEU A 175 0.67 4.05 23.21
N SER A 176 1.28 5.17 22.82
CA SER A 176 1.29 6.40 23.62
C SER A 176 0.07 7.28 23.36
N ASN A 177 -0.65 7.01 22.26
CA ASN A 177 -1.74 7.83 21.74
C ASN A 177 -1.35 9.31 21.61
N ASN A 178 -0.16 9.55 21.08
CA ASN A 178 0.36 10.90 20.92
C ASN A 178 1.25 11.02 19.68
N TRP A 179 1.29 12.23 19.14
CA TRP A 179 2.27 12.64 18.15
C TRP A 179 3.58 13.04 18.83
N THR A 180 4.67 12.70 18.17
CA THR A 180 6.00 13.12 18.58
C THR A 180 6.71 13.75 17.39
N GLU A 181 6.98 15.04 17.51
CA GLU A 181 7.79 15.79 16.55
C GLU A 181 9.26 15.47 16.78
N PHE A 182 9.97 15.20 15.69
CA PHE A 182 11.40 14.95 15.74
C PHE A 182 12.15 15.84 14.77
N PRO A 183 12.98 16.78 15.25
CA PRO A 183 13.99 17.37 14.40
C PRO A 183 14.99 16.27 14.04
N LEU A 184 15.05 15.91 12.76
CA LEU A 184 16.01 14.92 12.30
C LEU A 184 17.37 15.57 12.11
N THR A 185 18.40 14.92 12.67
CA THR A 185 19.78 15.25 12.29
C THR A 185 20.02 14.65 10.91
N VAL A 186 20.27 15.51 9.92
CA VAL A 186 20.47 15.11 8.53
C VAL A 186 21.94 14.78 8.29
N ILE A 187 22.20 13.57 7.80
CA ILE A 187 23.53 13.11 7.36
C ILE A 187 23.49 12.91 5.84
N CYS A 188 24.31 13.65 5.11
CA CYS A 188 24.40 13.55 3.65
C CYS A 188 25.57 12.66 3.25
N PHE A 189 25.32 11.65 2.41
CA PHE A 189 26.36 10.86 1.77
C PHE A 189 26.51 11.27 0.31
N ASP A 190 27.04 12.47 0.08
CA ASP A 190 27.50 12.89 -1.24
C ASP A 190 28.99 13.28 -1.15
N PRO A 191 29.90 12.62 -1.91
CA PRO A 191 31.32 12.93 -1.89
C PRO A 191 31.67 14.32 -2.48
N ASN A 192 30.73 14.99 -3.16
CA ASN A 192 30.84 16.39 -3.59
C ASN A 192 30.12 17.36 -2.63
N TYR A 193 29.54 16.86 -1.55
CA TYR A 193 28.84 17.65 -0.55
C TYR A 193 29.86 18.38 0.32
N VAL A 194 30.06 19.66 0.06
CA VAL A 194 30.79 20.53 0.97
C VAL A 194 29.95 20.72 2.23
N GLU A 195 30.51 20.41 3.39
CA GLU A 195 29.99 20.83 4.70
C GLU A 195 29.89 22.36 4.74
N SER A 196 28.80 22.92 4.25
CA SER A 196 28.39 24.25 4.66
C SER A 196 27.44 24.09 5.83
N ASN A 197 27.91 24.47 7.02
CA ASN A 197 27.12 24.68 8.25
C ASN A 197 26.07 25.80 8.11
N ASN A 198 25.54 25.99 6.91
CA ASN A 198 24.46 26.87 6.55
C ASN A 198 23.64 26.09 5.51
N LEU A 199 22.42 25.69 5.87
CA LEU A 199 21.36 25.34 4.94
C LEU A 199 21.08 26.57 4.07
N VAL A 200 21.92 26.80 3.07
CA VAL A 200 21.70 27.78 2.01
C VAL A 200 21.84 27.01 0.72
N ALA A 201 20.70 26.72 0.12
CA ALA A 201 20.51 26.70 -1.33
C ALA A 201 21.75 26.25 -2.12
N GLY A 202 22.18 25.02 -1.92
CA GLY A 202 23.22 24.39 -2.72
C GLY A 202 22.63 23.95 -4.05
N ASN A 203 22.43 24.92 -4.96
CA ASN A 203 22.05 24.74 -6.36
C ASN A 203 20.95 23.69 -6.57
N MET A 204 19.69 24.13 -6.34
CA MET A 204 18.58 23.62 -7.15
C MET A 204 19.08 23.57 -8.60
N LEU A 205 19.13 22.38 -9.17
CA LEU A 205 19.26 22.21 -10.62
C LEU A 205 18.33 23.24 -11.25
N HIS A 206 18.92 24.09 -12.10
CA HIS A 206 18.23 25.18 -12.75
C HIS A 206 16.80 24.77 -13.12
N ALA A 207 15.85 25.58 -12.65
CA ALA A 207 14.42 25.53 -12.95
C ALA A 207 14.16 25.69 -14.46
N GLY A 208 14.59 24.69 -15.24
CA GLY A 208 14.42 24.57 -16.68
C GLY A 208 13.75 23.26 -17.08
N GLU A 209 13.83 22.22 -16.25
CA GLU A 209 13.08 20.96 -16.36
C GLU A 209 13.03 20.33 -14.96
N MET A 210 12.24 20.95 -14.09
CA MET A 210 11.85 20.34 -12.84
C MET A 210 11.02 19.11 -13.22
N LEU A 211 11.54 17.90 -13.01
CA LEU A 211 10.69 16.72 -12.88
C LEU A 211 9.89 16.93 -11.59
N LEU A 212 8.90 17.84 -11.64
CA LEU A 212 7.76 17.76 -10.74
C LEU A 212 7.33 16.28 -10.78
N PRO A 213 7.17 15.62 -9.62
CA PRO A 213 6.69 14.24 -9.60
C PRO A 213 5.47 14.18 -10.52
N ALA A 214 5.62 13.45 -11.64
CA ALA A 214 4.74 13.50 -12.81
C ALA A 214 3.28 13.65 -12.37
N HIS A 215 2.63 14.73 -12.83
CA HIS A 215 1.21 15.10 -12.74
C HIS A 215 0.30 14.15 -11.93
N ARG A 216 0.65 13.89 -10.66
CA ARG A 216 0.15 12.76 -9.89
C ARG A 216 -1.37 12.77 -9.88
N ILE A 217 -1.93 11.91 -10.74
CA ILE A 217 -3.34 11.74 -11.04
C ILE A 217 -4.22 12.71 -10.24
N ASN A 218 -4.38 13.91 -10.78
CA ASN A 218 -5.16 14.97 -10.15
C ASN A 218 -6.64 14.62 -10.33
N VAL A 219 -7.14 13.68 -9.54
CA VAL A 219 -8.57 13.40 -9.48
C VAL A 219 -9.17 14.48 -8.58
N GLU A 220 -10.18 15.20 -9.05
CA GLU A 220 -10.81 16.37 -8.36
C GLU A 220 -11.19 16.14 -6.89
N TRP A 221 -11.22 14.88 -6.47
CA TRP A 221 -11.65 14.41 -5.17
C TRP A 221 -10.53 13.76 -4.33
N ALA A 222 -9.32 13.60 -4.88
CA ALA A 222 -8.16 13.06 -4.17
C ALA A 222 -7.20 14.22 -3.90
N PRO A 223 -6.71 14.43 -2.67
CA PRO A 223 -5.51 15.23 -2.51
C PRO A 223 -4.46 14.61 -3.43
N THR A 224 -3.88 15.43 -4.32
CA THR A 224 -2.81 15.07 -5.26
C THR A 224 -1.89 14.08 -4.57
N ARG A 225 -1.91 12.79 -4.95
CA ARG A 225 -1.31 11.70 -4.15
C ARG A 225 0.06 12.15 -3.68
N GLU A 226 0.18 12.48 -2.40
CA GLU A 226 1.42 12.95 -1.81
C GLU A 226 2.36 11.74 -1.65
N ILE A 227 3.68 11.93 -1.58
CA ILE A 227 4.65 10.83 -1.78
C ILE A 227 4.37 9.68 -0.80
N GLU A 228 4.31 8.44 -1.28
CA GLU A 228 4.16 7.31 -0.38
C GLU A 228 5.55 6.96 0.18
N GLY A 229 5.69 7.04 1.50
CA GLY A 229 6.83 6.49 2.20
C GLY A 229 6.64 5.00 2.45
N VAL A 230 7.73 4.28 2.64
CA VAL A 230 7.71 2.88 3.03
C VAL A 230 8.41 2.71 4.39
N THR A 231 8.02 1.68 5.14
CA THR A 231 8.60 1.40 6.44
C THR A 231 9.26 0.03 6.46
N THR A 232 10.40 -0.08 7.15
CA THR A 232 11.09 -1.36 7.34
C THR A 232 11.90 -1.36 8.64
N PHE A 233 12.51 -2.49 8.99
CA PHE A 233 13.41 -2.59 10.13
C PHE A 233 14.86 -2.71 9.67
N ASN A 234 15.75 -1.96 10.32
CA ASN A 234 17.18 -2.16 10.13
C ASN A 234 17.66 -3.42 10.87
N SER A 235 18.93 -3.78 10.69
CA SER A 235 19.58 -4.91 11.36
C SER A 235 19.63 -4.80 12.90
N SER A 236 19.46 -3.59 13.46
CA SER A 236 19.37 -3.36 14.90
C SER A 236 17.94 -3.50 15.44
N GLY A 237 16.93 -3.67 14.57
CA GLY A 237 15.52 -3.70 14.93
C GLY A 237 14.87 -2.34 15.11
N ASP A 238 15.54 -1.24 14.71
CA ASP A 238 14.90 0.08 14.70
C ASP A 238 13.98 0.20 13.49
N LEU A 239 12.83 0.87 13.68
CA LEU A 239 11.97 1.27 12.58
C LEU A 239 12.66 2.34 11.73
N MET A 240 12.71 2.06 10.44
CA MET A 240 13.21 2.94 9.40
C MET A 240 12.05 3.37 8.52
N VAL A 241 11.93 4.68 8.29
CA VAL A 241 11.00 5.28 7.33
C VAL A 241 11.81 5.72 6.12
N TYR A 242 11.47 5.22 4.94
CA TYR A 242 12.09 5.62 3.68
C TYR A 242 11.09 6.36 2.82
N TYR A 243 11.51 7.46 2.21
CA TYR A 243 10.67 8.20 1.28
C TYR A 243 11.55 8.89 0.23
N LEU A 244 10.93 9.31 -0.86
CA LEU A 244 11.61 10.05 -1.92
C LEU A 244 11.37 11.54 -1.75
N GLU A 245 12.42 12.34 -1.79
CA GLU A 245 12.31 13.79 -1.93
C GLU A 245 11.84 14.14 -3.34
N PRO A 246 11.23 15.33 -3.57
CA PRO A 246 10.87 15.79 -4.91
C PRO A 246 12.05 15.83 -5.89
N SER A 247 13.28 15.94 -5.38
CA SER A 247 14.52 15.84 -6.17
C SER A 247 14.84 14.43 -6.68
N GLY A 248 14.12 13.40 -6.23
CA GLY A 248 14.38 11.99 -6.53
C GLY A 248 15.39 11.32 -5.58
N GLN A 249 15.90 12.04 -4.58
CA GLN A 249 16.80 11.47 -3.57
C GLN A 249 16.02 10.58 -2.58
N LEU A 250 16.63 9.49 -2.16
CA LEU A 250 16.07 8.63 -1.12
C LEU A 250 16.50 9.15 0.24
N VAL A 251 15.52 9.37 1.13
CA VAL A 251 15.77 9.71 2.53
C VAL A 251 15.37 8.52 3.38
N GLY A 252 16.29 8.06 4.23
CA GLY A 252 16.03 7.03 5.24
C GLY A 252 16.12 7.60 6.64
N CYS A 253 15.00 7.62 7.35
CA CYS A 253 14.87 8.15 8.70
C CYS A 253 14.83 7.01 9.71
N ASN A 254 15.74 7.02 10.68
CA ASN A 254 15.67 6.17 11.85
C ASN A 254 14.86 6.88 12.93
N THR A 255 13.67 6.37 13.22
CA THR A 255 12.70 7.03 14.12
C THR A 255 13.19 7.01 15.57
N ASN A 256 13.82 5.92 16.00
CA ASN A 256 14.38 5.75 17.34
C ASN A 256 15.57 6.68 17.60
N LYS A 257 16.49 6.76 16.63
CA LYS A 257 17.74 7.54 16.75
C LYS A 257 17.56 9.00 16.35
N LYS A 258 16.44 9.37 15.72
CA LYS A 258 16.16 10.71 15.19
C LYS A 258 17.21 11.20 14.20
N ILE A 259 17.64 10.30 13.32
CA ILE A 259 18.64 10.57 12.29
C ILE A 259 17.98 10.35 10.92
N ALA A 260 18.09 11.35 10.05
CA ALA A 260 17.80 11.21 8.63
C ALA A 260 19.10 11.02 7.87
N ILE A 261 19.10 10.10 6.92
CA ILE A 261 20.22 9.90 6.00
C ILE A 261 19.71 10.12 4.58
N ILE A 262 20.36 11.03 3.86
CA ILE A 262 20.08 11.28 2.45
C ILE A 262 21.04 10.43 1.61
N TYR A 263 20.47 9.63 0.73
CA TYR A 263 21.18 8.76 -0.18
C TYR A 263 21.10 9.32 -1.62
N PRO A 264 22.15 9.10 -2.43
CA PRO A 264 22.12 9.51 -3.83
C PRO A 264 21.02 8.75 -4.59
N PRO A 265 20.45 9.36 -5.65
CA PRO A 265 19.48 8.68 -6.50
C PRO A 265 20.16 7.57 -7.32
N PRO A 266 19.39 6.63 -7.91
CA PRO A 266 19.93 5.67 -8.87
C PRO A 266 20.62 6.37 -10.05
N VAL A 267 21.79 5.90 -10.44
CA VAL A 267 22.47 6.39 -11.64
C VAL A 267 21.80 5.77 -12.86
N ILE A 268 21.09 6.59 -13.62
CA ILE A 268 20.33 6.17 -14.80
C ILE A 268 20.98 6.68 -16.08
N HIS A 269 20.92 5.86 -17.13
CA HIS A 269 21.28 6.24 -18.49
C HIS A 269 20.00 6.29 -19.32
N GLY A 270 19.42 7.48 -19.48
CA GLY A 270 18.13 7.69 -20.14
C GLY A 270 17.30 8.74 -19.42
N GLN A 271 16.04 8.91 -19.83
CA GLN A 271 15.09 9.81 -19.18
C GLN A 271 14.15 9.01 -18.27
N ALA A 272 14.00 9.45 -17.02
CA ALA A 272 12.98 8.91 -16.13
C ALA A 272 11.67 9.71 -16.32
N CYS A 273 10.58 9.04 -16.64
CA CYS A 273 9.28 9.66 -16.87
C CYS A 273 8.41 9.64 -15.61
N SER A 274 8.46 8.55 -14.84
CA SER A 274 7.67 8.40 -13.61
C SER A 274 8.36 7.41 -12.65
N PHE A 275 8.14 7.57 -11.36
CA PHE A 275 8.75 6.73 -10.34
C PHE A 275 7.87 6.57 -9.11
N ASP A 276 8.01 5.45 -8.41
CA ASP A 276 7.39 5.23 -7.11
C ASP A 276 8.23 4.27 -6.24
N LEU A 277 7.99 4.28 -4.92
CA LEU A 277 8.76 3.56 -3.91
C LEU A 277 7.97 2.36 -3.39
N ALA A 278 8.63 1.22 -3.22
CA ALA A 278 8.05 0.01 -2.64
C ALA A 278 8.99 -0.64 -1.63
N GLU A 279 8.40 -1.37 -0.68
CA GLU A 279 9.11 -2.24 0.25
C GLU A 279 8.62 -3.68 0.11
N CYS A 280 9.58 -4.61 0.03
CA CYS A 280 9.31 -6.05 -0.04
C CYS A 280 10.36 -6.83 0.76
N HIS A 281 9.94 -7.53 1.82
CA HIS A 281 10.83 -8.37 2.64
C HIS A 281 12.06 -7.64 3.17
N GLY A 282 11.88 -6.40 3.62
CA GLY A 282 12.93 -5.53 4.12
C GLY A 282 13.77 -4.83 3.05
N ARG A 283 13.49 -5.08 1.76
CA ARG A 283 14.19 -4.47 0.64
C ARG A 283 13.50 -3.20 0.21
N ILE A 284 14.28 -2.14 0.03
CA ILE A 284 13.81 -0.84 -0.46
C ILE A 284 14.01 -0.79 -1.96
N LEU A 285 12.92 -0.57 -2.69
CA LEU A 285 12.86 -0.70 -4.13
C LEU A 285 12.30 0.58 -4.73
N ILE A 286 12.97 1.11 -5.75
CA ILE A 286 12.39 2.15 -6.60
C ILE A 286 12.00 1.50 -7.93
N LEU A 287 10.76 1.73 -8.34
CA LEU A 287 10.31 1.41 -9.68
C LEU A 287 10.42 2.68 -10.52
N LEU A 288 11.13 2.58 -11.64
CA LEU A 288 11.36 3.69 -12.57
C LEU A 288 10.76 3.34 -13.92
N LEU A 289 9.84 4.15 -14.40
CA LEU A 289 9.45 4.17 -15.80
C LEU A 289 10.47 5.00 -16.57
N MET A 290 11.22 4.34 -17.44
CA MET A 290 12.34 4.90 -18.16
C MET A 290 12.04 4.93 -19.65
N GLU A 291 12.38 6.02 -20.33
CA GLU A 291 12.40 6.07 -21.79
C GLU A 291 13.84 5.93 -22.29
N GLU A 292 14.08 4.90 -23.11
CA GLU A 292 15.36 4.62 -23.74
C GLU A 292 15.12 4.27 -25.22
N ASN A 293 15.78 4.98 -26.15
CA ASN A 293 15.62 4.76 -27.59
C ASN A 293 14.15 4.80 -28.09
N ARG A 294 13.31 5.69 -27.53
CA ARG A 294 11.86 5.81 -27.81
C ARG A 294 11.04 4.59 -27.41
N ALA A 295 11.55 3.79 -26.49
CA ALA A 295 10.81 2.73 -25.83
C ALA A 295 10.74 3.01 -24.34
N GLU A 296 9.52 3.08 -23.81
CA GLU A 296 9.28 3.12 -22.38
C GLU A 296 9.40 1.71 -21.79
N THR A 297 10.14 1.55 -20.69
CA THR A 297 10.28 0.28 -19.97
C THR A 297 10.30 0.53 -18.47
N LEU A 298 9.57 -0.31 -17.73
CA LEU A 298 9.58 -0.28 -16.28
C LEU A 298 10.78 -1.05 -15.74
N ARG A 299 11.58 -0.42 -14.89
CA ARG A 299 12.77 -1.03 -14.27
C ARG A 299 12.68 -0.98 -12.76
N VAL A 300 13.20 -2.01 -12.11
CA VAL A 300 13.23 -2.12 -10.65
C VAL A 300 14.66 -1.95 -10.17
N TRP A 301 14.86 -1.04 -9.23
CA TRP A 301 16.14 -0.77 -8.60
C TRP A 301 16.06 -1.07 -7.11
N GLU A 302 17.04 -1.83 -6.60
CA GLU A 302 17.16 -2.17 -5.19
C GLU A 302 18.24 -1.32 -4.51
N PHE A 303 17.89 -0.75 -3.35
CA PHE A 303 18.84 -0.01 -2.53
C PHE A 303 19.58 -0.94 -1.56
N HIS A 304 20.89 -1.02 -1.71
CA HIS A 304 21.74 -1.74 -0.79
C HIS A 304 22.30 -0.79 0.27
N CYS A 305 21.70 -0.81 1.46
CA CYS A 305 22.04 0.13 2.53
C CYS A 305 23.50 0.05 3.00
N GLN A 306 24.11 -1.14 3.01
CA GLN A 306 25.51 -1.34 3.43
C GLN A 306 26.49 -0.70 2.43
N GLU A 307 26.22 -0.87 1.15
CA GLU A 307 27.06 -0.39 0.06
C GLU A 307 26.67 1.02 -0.41
N LYS A 308 25.56 1.55 0.09
CA LYS A 308 24.97 2.86 -0.25
C LYS A 308 24.83 3.05 -1.76
N ARG A 309 24.44 1.98 -2.46
CA ARG A 309 24.29 1.98 -3.92
C ARG A 309 22.96 1.39 -4.35
N TRP A 310 22.57 1.77 -5.56
CA TRP A 310 21.42 1.23 -6.25
C TRP A 310 21.85 0.19 -7.27
N ASN A 311 21.12 -0.92 -7.33
CA ASN A 311 21.32 -1.97 -8.30
C ASN A 311 20.06 -2.14 -9.15
N ASN A 312 20.20 -2.13 -10.47
CA ASN A 312 19.11 -2.54 -11.35
C ASN A 312 18.96 -4.06 -11.25
N ILE A 313 17.81 -4.53 -10.76
CA ILE A 313 17.58 -5.96 -10.52
C ILE A 313 16.63 -6.59 -11.54
N ALA A 314 15.77 -5.79 -12.16
CA ALA A 314 14.80 -6.27 -13.13
C ALA A 314 14.38 -5.19 -14.12
N ALA A 315 13.93 -5.65 -15.30
CA ALA A 315 13.25 -4.85 -16.30
C ALA A 315 12.00 -5.60 -16.78
N MET A 316 10.92 -4.87 -17.02
CA MET A 316 9.70 -5.42 -17.60
C MET A 316 9.98 -5.90 -19.04
N PRO A 317 9.50 -7.10 -19.42
CA PRO A 317 9.63 -7.60 -20.78
C PRO A 317 9.05 -6.63 -21.82
N LEU A 318 9.72 -6.54 -22.98
CA LEU A 318 9.35 -5.61 -24.05
C LEU A 318 7.93 -5.85 -24.57
N GLU A 319 7.48 -7.11 -24.60
CA GLU A 319 6.14 -7.49 -25.04
C GLU A 319 5.05 -6.83 -24.19
N MET A 320 5.31 -6.60 -22.91
CA MET A 320 4.38 -5.93 -22.00
C MET A 320 4.46 -4.40 -22.10
N SER A 321 5.63 -3.86 -22.47
CA SER A 321 5.83 -2.41 -22.50
C SER A 321 5.28 -1.72 -23.76
N GLN A 322 5.05 -2.48 -24.83
CA GLN A 322 4.45 -1.98 -26.07
C GLN A 322 3.05 -1.38 -25.86
N GLY A 323 2.30 -1.87 -24.87
CA GLY A 323 0.91 -1.45 -24.63
C GLY A 323 0.76 0.01 -24.17
N TYR A 324 1.83 0.61 -23.64
CA TYR A 324 1.78 1.97 -23.07
C TYR A 324 2.81 2.93 -23.64
N ASN A 325 3.65 2.49 -24.58
CA ASN A 325 4.71 3.31 -25.13
C ASN A 325 4.16 4.58 -25.81
N GLY A 326 4.63 5.75 -25.36
CA GLY A 326 4.22 7.05 -25.89
C GLY A 326 2.85 7.53 -25.41
N LEU A 327 2.26 6.86 -24.40
CA LEU A 327 1.00 7.30 -23.78
C LEU A 327 1.20 8.28 -22.62
N ASN A 328 2.42 8.80 -22.40
CA ASN A 328 2.74 9.69 -21.27
C ASN A 328 2.26 9.07 -19.94
N THR A 329 2.77 7.86 -19.67
CA THR A 329 2.26 7.01 -18.61
C THR A 329 2.85 7.38 -17.26
N GLU A 330 2.02 7.41 -16.23
CA GLU A 330 2.42 7.52 -14.83
C GLU A 330 2.33 6.16 -14.14
N ILE A 331 3.17 5.95 -13.12
CA ILE A 331 3.17 4.74 -12.33
C ILE A 331 2.84 5.01 -10.87
N THR A 332 2.17 4.04 -10.26
CA THR A 332 2.04 3.90 -8.82
C THR A 332 2.40 2.48 -8.44
N CYS A 333 2.98 2.26 -7.27
CA CYS A 333 3.29 0.93 -6.79
C CYS A 333 3.10 0.77 -5.30
N THR A 334 2.88 -0.48 -4.88
CA THR A 334 2.90 -0.88 -3.48
C THR A 334 3.46 -2.29 -3.37
N GLY A 335 4.31 -2.53 -2.39
CA GLY A 335 4.93 -3.83 -2.13
C GLY A 335 4.27 -4.53 -0.95
N CYS A 336 4.21 -5.87 -0.99
CA CYS A 336 3.90 -6.70 0.18
C CYS A 336 4.37 -8.14 -0.03
N GLY A 337 5.08 -8.68 0.95
CA GLY A 337 5.74 -9.98 0.82
C GLY A 337 6.68 -9.99 -0.39
N ASP A 338 6.50 -10.96 -1.27
CA ASP A 338 7.32 -11.12 -2.50
C ASP A 338 6.77 -10.39 -3.73
N TYR A 339 5.69 -9.63 -3.57
CA TYR A 339 4.95 -9.08 -4.69
C TYR A 339 4.92 -7.56 -4.65
N ILE A 340 5.10 -6.95 -5.81
CA ILE A 340 4.87 -5.53 -6.04
C ILE A 340 3.72 -5.40 -7.02
N MET A 341 2.66 -4.71 -6.60
CA MET A 341 1.61 -4.27 -7.51
C MET A 341 2.04 -2.94 -8.15
N VAL A 342 1.95 -2.85 -9.47
CA VAL A 342 2.19 -1.63 -10.22
C VAL A 342 0.94 -1.27 -11.01
N CYS A 343 0.44 -0.06 -10.85
CA CYS A 343 -0.59 0.50 -11.73
C CYS A 343 0.06 1.52 -12.65
N LEU A 344 -0.08 1.29 -13.95
CA LEU A 344 0.30 2.21 -15.00
C LEU A 344 -0.96 2.91 -15.48
N SER A 345 -0.93 4.23 -15.62
CA SER A 345 -2.10 4.98 -16.07
C SER A 345 -1.74 6.20 -16.88
N SER A 346 -2.61 6.56 -17.82
CA SER A 346 -2.55 7.82 -18.54
C SER A 346 -3.93 8.45 -18.58
N MET A 347 -4.03 9.66 -18.02
CA MET A 347 -5.29 10.41 -18.02
C MET A 347 -5.61 10.96 -19.41
N GLU A 348 -4.58 11.40 -20.14
CA GLU A 348 -4.68 11.93 -21.51
C GLU A 348 -5.23 10.88 -22.49
N TYR A 349 -4.68 9.67 -22.43
CA TYR A 349 -5.03 8.59 -23.35
C TYR A 349 -6.10 7.63 -22.80
N ASN A 350 -6.68 7.94 -21.63
CA ASN A 350 -7.63 7.09 -20.92
C ASN A 350 -7.17 5.63 -20.74
N PHE A 351 -5.87 5.44 -20.50
CA PHE A 351 -5.24 4.14 -20.38
C PHE A 351 -5.03 3.75 -18.90
N THR A 352 -5.19 2.46 -18.60
CA THR A 352 -4.80 1.87 -17.32
C THR A 352 -4.36 0.43 -17.53
N MET A 353 -3.27 0.02 -16.89
CA MET A 353 -2.79 -1.36 -16.84
C MET A 353 -2.32 -1.68 -15.43
N THR A 354 -2.57 -2.91 -14.97
CA THR A 354 -2.12 -3.38 -13.66
C THR A 354 -1.23 -4.59 -13.83
N VAL A 355 -0.06 -4.55 -13.19
CA VAL A 355 0.96 -5.58 -13.29
C VAL A 355 1.39 -6.00 -11.89
N VAL A 356 1.63 -7.30 -11.71
CA VAL A 356 2.33 -7.85 -10.54
C VAL A 356 3.76 -8.17 -10.94
N PHE A 357 4.71 -7.77 -10.11
CA PHE A 357 6.09 -8.26 -10.16
C PHE A 357 6.36 -9.14 -8.95
N ASN A 358 6.77 -10.39 -9.18
CA ASN A 358 7.31 -11.26 -8.13
C ASN A 358 8.83 -11.08 -8.07
N ILE A 359 9.33 -10.47 -7.00
CA ILE A 359 10.75 -10.15 -6.87
C ILE A 359 11.63 -11.38 -6.61
N VAL A 360 11.09 -12.46 -6.02
CA VAL A 360 11.85 -13.70 -5.75
C VAL A 360 11.98 -14.54 -7.01
N GLU A 361 10.90 -14.67 -7.77
CA GLU A 361 10.90 -15.44 -9.01
C GLU A 361 11.40 -14.63 -10.22
N ASN A 362 11.51 -13.30 -10.06
CA ASN A 362 11.80 -12.34 -11.13
C ASN A 362 10.82 -12.50 -12.31
N THR A 363 9.53 -12.60 -12.00
CA THR A 363 8.45 -12.79 -12.98
C THR A 363 7.50 -11.60 -13.00
N TRP A 364 7.06 -11.25 -14.20
CA TRP A 364 6.08 -10.19 -14.43
C TRP A 364 4.77 -10.81 -14.91
N LYS A 365 3.65 -10.29 -14.42
CA LYS A 365 2.32 -10.75 -14.81
C LYS A 365 1.37 -9.57 -14.97
N GLU A 366 0.89 -9.36 -16.18
CA GLU A 366 -0.24 -8.47 -16.42
C GLU A 366 -1.52 -9.08 -15.84
N LEU A 367 -2.28 -8.27 -15.09
CA LEU A 367 -3.56 -8.69 -14.54
C LEU A 367 -4.69 -8.46 -15.54
N PRO A 368 -5.71 -9.34 -15.56
CA PRO A 368 -6.87 -9.13 -16.42
C PRO A 368 -7.62 -7.86 -16.05
N ALA A 369 -8.38 -7.27 -16.97
CA ALA A 369 -9.22 -6.12 -16.68
C ALA A 369 -10.24 -6.44 -15.57
N CYS A 370 -10.33 -5.58 -14.55
CA CYS A 370 -11.39 -5.66 -13.56
C CYS A 370 -12.68 -5.09 -14.13
N LEU A 371 -13.70 -5.91 -14.35
CA LEU A 371 -14.98 -5.45 -14.92
C LEU A 371 -15.91 -4.91 -13.82
N ASP A 372 -16.63 -3.82 -14.09
CA ASP A 372 -17.67 -3.35 -13.22
C ASP A 372 -18.88 -4.31 -13.25
N PRO A 373 -19.36 -4.84 -12.10
CA PRO A 373 -20.46 -5.79 -12.08
C PRO A 373 -21.78 -5.24 -12.63
N ASN A 374 -21.98 -3.92 -12.62
CA ASN A 374 -23.24 -3.30 -13.02
C ASN A 374 -23.29 -2.99 -14.52
N CYS A 375 -22.18 -2.55 -15.11
CA CYS A 375 -22.14 -2.15 -16.53
C CYS A 375 -21.25 -3.02 -17.42
N GLY A 376 -20.43 -3.91 -16.84
CA GLY A 376 -19.51 -4.78 -17.57
C GLY A 376 -18.28 -4.06 -18.16
N HIS A 377 -18.18 -2.74 -18.02
CA HIS A 377 -17.03 -1.97 -18.51
C HIS A 377 -15.81 -2.14 -17.59
N PRO A 378 -14.58 -2.12 -18.15
CA PRO A 378 -13.36 -2.11 -17.35
C PRO A 378 -13.32 -0.93 -16.37
N LYS A 379 -13.05 -1.22 -15.10
CA LYS A 379 -12.71 -0.21 -14.10
C LYS A 379 -11.32 0.34 -14.40
N ARG A 380 -11.18 1.66 -14.32
CA ARG A 380 -9.91 2.37 -14.43
C ARG A 380 -9.27 2.43 -13.04
N LEU A 381 -8.31 1.54 -12.80
CA LEU A 381 -7.57 1.41 -11.55
C LEU A 381 -6.27 2.21 -11.65
N LEU A 382 -5.95 2.95 -10.59
CA LEU A 382 -4.93 3.99 -10.59
C LEU A 382 -3.84 3.78 -9.54
N SER A 383 -4.21 3.21 -8.39
CA SER A 383 -3.29 2.94 -7.31
C SER A 383 -3.76 1.73 -6.53
N ALA A 384 -2.85 1.16 -5.75
CA ALA A 384 -3.12 0.04 -4.88
C ALA A 384 -2.55 0.28 -3.49
N PHE A 385 -3.22 -0.26 -2.48
CA PHE A 385 -2.71 -0.35 -1.11
C PHE A 385 -2.61 -1.80 -0.72
N SER A 386 -1.42 -2.22 -0.31
CA SER A 386 -1.19 -3.60 0.11
C SER A 386 -1.55 -3.79 1.58
N PHE A 387 -2.25 -4.88 1.89
CA PHE A 387 -2.45 -5.30 3.27
C PHE A 387 -2.68 -6.79 3.34
N VAL A 388 -2.24 -7.41 4.42
CA VAL A 388 -2.53 -8.81 4.70
C VAL A 388 -3.89 -8.87 5.41
N PRO A 389 -4.91 -9.52 4.84
CA PRO A 389 -6.24 -9.51 5.42
C PRO A 389 -6.26 -10.26 6.75
N ASN A 390 -6.48 -9.54 7.85
CA ASN A 390 -6.58 -10.10 9.19
C ASN A 390 -7.79 -9.53 9.95
N ILE A 391 -8.68 -10.39 10.42
CA ILE A 391 -9.91 -10.00 11.13
C ILE A 391 -9.65 -9.67 12.62
N GLU A 392 -8.53 -10.13 13.18
CA GLU A 392 -8.21 -9.89 14.61
C GLU A 392 -7.79 -8.47 14.91
N ASP A 393 -6.99 -7.88 14.03
CA ASP A 393 -6.30 -6.64 14.33
C ASP A 393 -7.34 -5.52 14.48
N ARG A 394 -7.17 -4.71 15.51
CA ARG A 394 -8.05 -3.59 15.81
C ARG A 394 -7.23 -2.30 15.73
N ALA A 395 -7.83 -1.28 15.13
CA ALA A 395 -7.33 0.08 15.22
C ALA A 395 -7.48 0.62 16.65
#